data_AF-A0AAD7JF32-F1
#
_entry.id   AF-A0AAD7JF32-F1
#
_cell.length_a   1.000
_cell.length_b   1.000
_cell.length_c   1.000
_cell.angle_alpha   90.00
_cell.angle_beta   90.00
_cell.angle_gamma   90.00
#
_symmetry.space_group_name_H-M   'P 1'
#
loop_
_entity.id
_entity.type
_entity.pdbx_description
1 polymer ?
#
loop_
_entity_poly.entity_id
_entity_poly.type
_entity_poly.pdbx_seq_one_letter_code
_entity_poly.pdbx_strand_id
1 'polypeptide(L)'
;MVGCPFLYDISHALSVAKGNDLAFGGISVVFAGDFAQLPPVGQKRLYAHLGPDDIARAGTKTGQKVVFGKLLWLSVNTVVMLTENMRQTGPENQAFVDLLARLREGKCTNADYDLLNTRLASRLDIDWQDEKWKNAPVIVPQNAMKDALNIQMAQDFAVSSGRPLHWYYATD
;
A
#
# COMPACT_ATOMS: atom_id res chain seq x y z
N MET A 1 -1.64 -3.95 3.54
CA MET A 1 -0.72 -5.05 3.17
C MET A 1 -0.95 -6.28 4.02
N VAL A 2 -0.74 -7.47 3.47
CA VAL A 2 -0.88 -8.75 4.18
C VAL A 2 0.50 -9.31 4.54
N GLY A 3 0.75 -9.57 5.83
CA GLY A 3 1.91 -10.32 6.31
C GLY A 3 1.54 -11.75 6.69
N CYS A 4 2.55 -12.61 6.91
CA CYS A 4 2.32 -14.02 7.26
C CYS A 4 1.41 -14.19 8.50
N PRO A 5 1.62 -13.47 9.62
CA PRO A 5 0.76 -13.65 10.79
C PRO A 5 -0.70 -13.29 10.51
N PHE A 6 -0.93 -12.22 9.75
CA PHE A 6 -2.29 -11.80 9.41
C PHE A 6 -2.98 -12.79 8.47
N LEU A 7 -2.26 -13.36 7.51
CA LEU A 7 -2.82 -14.40 6.64
C LEU A 7 -3.21 -15.66 7.42
N TYR A 8 -2.40 -16.05 8.40
CA TYR A 8 -2.75 -17.12 9.34
C TYR A 8 -4.04 -16.78 10.10
N ASP A 9 -4.14 -15.57 10.66
CA ASP A 9 -5.31 -15.17 11.44
C ASP A 9 -6.60 -15.19 10.60
N ILE A 10 -6.52 -14.76 9.33
CA ILE A 10 -7.64 -14.88 8.37
C ILE A 10 -8.02 -16.34 8.15
N SER A 11 -7.06 -17.20 7.81
CA SER A 11 -7.34 -18.61 7.56
C SER A 11 -7.94 -19.29 8.78
N HIS A 12 -7.38 -19.04 9.96
CA HIS A 12 -7.86 -19.61 11.22
C HIS A 12 -9.28 -19.15 11.53
N ALA A 13 -9.58 -17.85 11.41
CA ALA A 13 -10.93 -17.32 11.63
C ALA A 13 -11.95 -17.96 10.67
N LEU A 14 -11.58 -18.16 9.41
CA LEU A 14 -12.44 -18.83 8.44
C LEU A 14 -12.63 -20.31 8.77
N SER A 15 -11.58 -21.03 9.15
CA SER A 15 -11.67 -22.43 9.55
C SER A 15 -12.64 -22.62 10.73
N VAL A 16 -12.53 -21.76 11.75
CA VAL A 16 -13.46 -21.75 12.89
C VAL A 16 -14.89 -21.44 12.45
N ALA A 17 -15.09 -20.37 11.67
CA ALA A 17 -16.42 -19.96 11.22
C ALA A 17 -17.10 -20.98 10.32
N LYS A 18 -16.33 -21.75 9.56
CA LYS A 18 -16.83 -22.79 8.64
C LYS A 18 -16.91 -24.17 9.28
N GLY A 19 -16.36 -24.36 10.48
CA GLY A 19 -16.22 -25.69 11.09
C GLY A 19 -15.40 -26.64 10.21
N ASN A 20 -14.40 -26.12 9.51
CA ASN A 20 -13.61 -26.85 8.53
C ASN A 20 -12.13 -26.51 8.67
N ASP A 21 -11.31 -27.50 8.98
CA ASP A 21 -9.87 -27.32 9.23
C ASP A 21 -9.02 -27.22 7.97
N LEU A 22 -9.63 -27.31 6.77
CA LEU A 22 -8.95 -26.98 5.53
C LEU A 22 -8.51 -25.50 5.53
N ALA A 23 -7.47 -25.20 4.75
CA ALA A 23 -7.01 -23.82 4.55
C ALA A 23 -8.18 -22.90 4.19
N PHE A 24 -8.25 -21.75 4.86
CA PHE A 24 -9.33 -20.76 4.73
C PHE A 24 -10.75 -21.33 4.97
N GLY A 25 -10.90 -22.40 5.76
CA GLY A 25 -12.20 -23.05 5.96
C GLY A 25 -12.75 -23.72 4.71
N GLY A 26 -11.88 -24.07 3.75
CA GLY A 26 -12.26 -24.71 2.49
C GLY A 26 -12.91 -23.78 1.46
N ILE A 27 -12.86 -22.47 1.66
CA ILE A 27 -13.36 -21.51 0.65
C ILE A 27 -12.29 -21.23 -0.42
N SER A 28 -12.75 -20.91 -1.63
CA SER A 28 -11.87 -20.37 -2.67
C SER A 28 -11.45 -18.95 -2.31
N VAL A 29 -10.13 -18.69 -2.31
CA VAL A 29 -9.55 -17.37 -2.01
C VAL A 29 -8.79 -16.86 -3.23
N VAL A 30 -9.08 -15.63 -3.63
CA VAL A 30 -8.35 -14.91 -4.68
C VAL A 30 -7.56 -13.79 -4.03
N PHE A 31 -6.24 -13.80 -4.24
CA PHE A 31 -5.35 -12.71 -3.83
C PHE A 31 -5.16 -11.75 -4.99
N ALA A 32 -5.29 -10.45 -4.72
CA ALA A 32 -5.00 -9.39 -5.68
C ALA A 32 -4.16 -8.30 -5.02
N GLY A 33 -3.10 -7.87 -5.70
CA GLY A 33 -2.21 -6.84 -5.21
C GLY A 33 -0.91 -6.74 -6.00
N ASP A 34 -0.03 -5.84 -5.56
CA ASP A 34 1.28 -5.61 -6.15
C ASP A 34 2.36 -5.64 -5.05
N PHE A 35 3.31 -6.57 -5.17
CA PHE A 35 4.39 -6.74 -4.21
C PHE A 35 5.46 -5.65 -4.24
N ALA A 36 5.49 -4.83 -5.29
CA ALA A 36 6.36 -3.66 -5.38
C ALA A 36 5.81 -2.45 -4.61
N GLN A 37 4.59 -2.54 -4.06
CA GLN A 37 4.09 -1.54 -3.13
C GLN A 37 4.74 -1.67 -1.75
N LEU A 38 4.30 -0.82 -0.81
CA LEU A 38 4.81 -0.83 0.56
C LEU A 38 4.67 -2.24 1.17
N PRO A 39 5.60 -2.67 2.04
CA PRO A 39 5.53 -3.95 2.73
C PRO A 39 4.64 -3.87 3.99
N PRO A 40 4.09 -5.00 4.48
CA PRO A 40 3.33 -4.99 5.73
C PRO A 40 4.14 -4.41 6.90
N VAL A 41 3.50 -3.52 7.67
CA VAL A 41 4.14 -2.84 8.80
C VAL A 41 4.32 -3.83 9.95
N GLY A 42 5.56 -3.99 10.43
CA GLY A 42 5.86 -4.82 11.60
C GLY A 42 5.63 -6.33 11.43
N GLN A 43 5.36 -6.82 10.21
CA GLN A 43 5.10 -8.24 9.97
C GLN A 43 6.02 -8.81 8.89
N LYS A 44 6.29 -10.13 8.97
CA LYS A 44 7.00 -10.85 7.92
C LYS A 44 6.19 -10.85 6.62
N ARG A 45 6.83 -10.49 5.51
CA ARG A 45 6.22 -10.44 4.17
C ARG A 45 5.97 -11.85 3.65
N LEU A 46 4.87 -12.06 2.94
CA LEU A 46 4.51 -13.37 2.34
C LEU A 46 5.58 -13.91 1.40
N TYR A 47 6.17 -13.02 0.59
CA TYR A 47 7.19 -13.35 -0.40
C TYR A 47 8.62 -13.36 0.15
N ALA A 48 8.84 -13.04 1.43
CA ALA A 48 10.18 -13.11 2.02
C ALA A 48 10.57 -14.56 2.35
N HIS A 49 11.86 -14.88 2.31
CA HIS A 49 12.39 -16.12 2.86
C HIS A 49 12.30 -16.13 4.39
N LEU A 50 12.05 -17.31 4.96
CA LEU A 50 12.20 -17.53 6.39
C LEU A 50 13.70 -17.60 6.70
N GLY A 51 14.15 -16.74 7.61
CA GLY A 51 15.54 -16.69 8.04
C GLY A 51 15.78 -17.49 9.32
N PRO A 52 17.05 -17.57 9.77
CA PRO A 52 17.40 -18.27 11.01
C PRO A 52 16.58 -17.80 12.22
N ASP A 53 16.35 -16.49 12.36
CA ASP A 53 15.56 -15.95 13.47
C ASP A 53 14.08 -16.34 13.43
N ASP A 54 13.52 -16.54 12.23
CA ASP A 54 12.13 -16.99 12.09
C ASP A 54 12.03 -18.46 12.52
N ILE A 55 13.02 -19.27 12.13
CA ILE A 55 13.11 -20.70 12.49
C ILE A 55 13.34 -20.86 13.99
N ALA A 56 14.26 -20.09 14.58
CA ALA A 56 14.53 -20.11 16.01
C ALA A 56 13.28 -19.75 16.85
N ARG A 57 12.42 -18.87 16.32
CA ARG A 57 11.17 -18.46 16.96
C ARG A 57 9.99 -19.37 16.66
N ALA A 58 10.13 -20.41 15.83
CA ALA A 58 9.03 -21.28 15.40
C ALA A 58 8.34 -22.03 16.56
N GLY A 59 8.99 -22.18 17.72
CA GLY A 59 8.36 -22.72 18.93
C GLY A 59 7.43 -21.74 19.66
N THR A 60 7.47 -20.44 19.33
CA THR A 60 6.60 -19.42 19.94
C THR A 60 5.29 -19.28 19.16
N LYS A 61 4.21 -18.82 19.82
CA LYS A 61 2.94 -18.54 19.13
C LYS A 61 3.12 -17.61 17.93
N THR A 62 3.89 -16.54 18.08
CA THR A 62 4.13 -15.57 17.00
C THR A 62 4.93 -16.20 15.86
N GLY A 63 5.97 -16.98 16.15
CA GLY A 63 6.73 -17.67 15.12
C GLY A 63 5.92 -18.73 14.38
N GLN A 64 5.06 -19.47 15.09
CA GLN A 64 4.12 -20.41 14.48
C GLN A 64 3.20 -19.70 13.47
N LYS A 65 2.62 -18.54 13.83
CA LYS A 65 1.81 -17.75 12.90
C LYS A 65 2.59 -17.34 11.64
N VAL A 66 3.87 -16.99 11.78
CA VAL A 66 4.74 -16.67 10.64
C VAL A 66 4.93 -17.89 9.73
N VAL A 67 5.25 -19.06 10.32
CA VAL A 67 5.50 -20.30 9.57
C VAL A 67 4.22 -20.77 8.87
N PHE A 68 3.09 -20.88 9.59
CA PHE A 68 1.83 -21.31 8.99
C PHE A 68 1.32 -20.32 7.94
N GLY A 69 1.44 -19.02 8.19
CA GLY A 69 1.14 -17.99 7.19
C GLY A 69 1.99 -18.14 5.93
N LYS A 70 3.28 -18.50 6.07
CA LYS A 70 4.15 -18.79 4.92
C LYS A 70 3.69 -20.04 4.17
N LEU A 71 3.31 -21.10 4.86
CA LEU A 71 2.80 -22.33 4.24
C LEU A 71 1.48 -22.08 3.48
N LEU A 72 0.57 -21.28 4.04
CA LEU A 72 -0.64 -20.83 3.35
C LEU A 72 -0.32 -20.03 2.08
N TRP A 73 0.71 -19.19 2.10
CA TRP A 73 1.12 -18.47 0.90
C TRP A 73 1.70 -19.43 -0.16
N LEU A 74 2.48 -20.42 0.26
CA LEU A 74 3.07 -21.42 -0.64
C LEU A 74 2.04 -22.41 -1.21
N SER A 75 0.82 -22.50 -0.64
CA SER A 75 -0.25 -23.33 -1.20
C SER A 75 -0.93 -22.68 -2.42
N VAL A 76 -0.69 -21.39 -2.68
CA VAL A 76 -1.17 -20.71 -3.88
C VAL A 76 -0.42 -21.26 -5.10
N ASN A 77 -1.15 -21.95 -5.97
CA ASN A 77 -0.58 -22.66 -7.13
C ASN A 77 -0.87 -21.98 -8.48
N THR A 78 -1.73 -20.96 -8.50
CA THR A 78 -2.14 -20.25 -9.71
C THR A 78 -1.79 -18.79 -9.57
N VAL A 79 -1.04 -18.26 -10.55
CA VAL A 79 -0.63 -16.86 -10.60
C VAL A 79 -1.05 -16.28 -11.93
N VAL A 80 -1.77 -15.16 -11.88
CA VAL A 80 -2.16 -14.38 -13.06
C VAL A 80 -1.46 -13.03 -12.96
N MET A 81 -0.67 -12.69 -13.98
CA MET A 81 0.01 -11.40 -14.08
C MET A 81 -0.71 -10.53 -15.10
N LEU A 82 -1.25 -9.39 -14.64
CA LEU A 82 -1.79 -8.36 -15.54
C LEU A 82 -0.64 -7.50 -16.05
N THR A 83 -0.59 -7.29 -17.37
CA THR A 83 0.51 -6.58 -18.05
C THR A 83 0.08 -5.22 -18.62
N GLU A 84 -1.21 -4.97 -18.75
CA GLU A 84 -1.75 -3.73 -19.32
C GLU A 84 -2.03 -2.72 -18.20
N ASN A 85 -1.46 -1.52 -18.32
CA ASN A 85 -1.74 -0.41 -17.41
C ASN A 85 -2.94 0.40 -17.92
N MET A 86 -4.01 0.44 -17.12
CA MET A 86 -5.25 1.15 -17.46
C MET A 86 -5.36 2.53 -16.78
N ARG A 87 -4.42 2.91 -15.91
CA ARG A 87 -4.46 4.17 -15.16
C ARG A 87 -3.84 5.32 -15.93
N GLN A 88 -2.65 5.11 -16.46
CA GLN A 88 -1.96 6.06 -17.32
C GLN A 88 -1.89 5.47 -18.72
N THR A 89 -2.70 5.99 -19.62
CA THR A 89 -2.82 5.54 -21.01
C THR A 89 -2.51 6.70 -21.96
N GLY A 90 -2.38 6.41 -23.25
CA GLY A 90 -2.12 7.43 -24.28
C GLY A 90 -0.62 7.62 -24.59
N PRO A 91 -0.26 7.92 -25.85
CA PRO A 91 1.14 8.11 -26.27
C PRO A 91 1.88 9.19 -25.47
N GLU A 92 1.17 10.22 -25.01
CA GLU A 92 1.72 11.33 -24.22
C GLU A 92 2.20 10.91 -22.82
N ASN A 93 1.68 9.80 -22.30
CA ASN A 93 2.05 9.27 -20.98
C ASN A 93 3.10 8.15 -21.07
N GLN A 94 3.48 7.69 -22.27
CA GLN A 94 4.33 6.52 -22.44
C GLN A 94 5.66 6.65 -21.68
N ALA A 95 6.32 7.81 -21.78
CA ALA A 95 7.57 8.06 -21.06
C ALA A 95 7.42 7.92 -19.53
N PHE A 96 6.26 8.32 -18.99
CA PHE A 96 5.97 8.20 -17.57
C PHE A 96 5.60 6.76 -17.17
N VAL A 97 4.85 6.05 -18.01
CA VAL A 97 4.56 4.62 -17.82
C VAL A 97 5.85 3.81 -17.77
N ASP A 98 6.76 4.05 -18.73
CA ASP A 98 8.05 3.38 -18.82
C ASP A 98 8.92 3.69 -17.59
N LEU A 99 8.91 4.94 -17.13
CA LEU A 99 9.58 5.35 -15.90
C LEU A 99 9.04 4.57 -14.69
N LEU A 100 7.72 4.51 -14.52
CA LEU A 100 7.09 3.81 -13.39
C LEU A 100 7.40 2.31 -13.40
N ALA A 101 7.44 1.69 -14.59
CA ALA A 101 7.84 0.29 -14.74
C ALA A 101 9.29 0.05 -14.30
N ARG A 102 10.23 0.93 -14.68
CA ARG A 102 11.62 0.86 -14.22
C ARG A 102 11.76 1.13 -12.72
N LEU A 103 11.03 2.12 -12.20
CA LEU A 103 11.02 2.46 -10.78
C LEU A 103 10.56 1.27 -9.93
N ARG A 104 9.52 0.56 -10.38
CA ARG A 104 8.99 -0.66 -9.73
C ARG A 104 10.06 -1.72 -9.52
N GLU A 105 11.01 -1.84 -10.44
CA GLU A 105 12.10 -2.83 -10.40
C GLU A 105 13.42 -2.28 -9.84
N GLY A 106 13.47 -0.99 -9.48
CA GLY A 106 14.71 -0.33 -9.06
C GLY A 106 15.73 -0.14 -10.19
N LYS A 107 15.26 -0.02 -11.44
CA LYS A 107 16.08 0.12 -12.66
C LYS A 107 16.00 1.53 -13.27
N CYS A 108 15.78 2.55 -12.45
CA CYS A 108 15.72 3.93 -12.93
C CYS A 108 17.02 4.38 -13.60
N THR A 109 16.87 5.24 -14.59
CA THR A 109 17.93 5.85 -15.37
C THR A 109 18.09 7.34 -15.03
N ASN A 110 19.16 7.98 -15.50
CA ASN A 110 19.32 9.43 -15.38
C ASN A 110 18.17 10.19 -16.10
N ALA A 111 17.69 9.66 -17.22
CA ALA A 111 16.55 10.24 -17.93
C ALA A 111 15.25 10.19 -17.09
N ASP A 112 15.06 9.14 -16.29
CA ASP A 112 13.92 9.05 -15.37
C ASP A 112 14.01 10.10 -14.26
N TYR A 113 15.21 10.26 -13.70
CA TYR A 113 15.51 11.29 -12.71
C TYR A 113 15.25 12.69 -13.28
N ASP A 114 15.76 12.98 -14.48
CA ASP A 114 15.58 14.26 -15.16
C ASP A 114 14.10 14.54 -15.46
N LEU A 115 13.34 13.52 -15.89
CA LEU A 115 11.91 13.63 -16.11
C LEU A 115 11.15 14.00 -14.83
N LEU A 116 11.40 13.32 -13.71
CA LEU A 116 10.78 13.66 -12.42
C LEU A 116 11.17 15.07 -11.95
N ASN A 117 12.42 15.45 -12.19
CA ASN A 117 12.95 16.77 -11.89
C ASN A 117 12.24 17.90 -12.64
N THR A 118 11.64 17.65 -13.80
CA THR A 118 10.81 18.65 -14.49
C THR A 118 9.49 18.93 -13.76
N ARG A 119 9.10 18.08 -12.80
CA ARG A 119 7.82 18.16 -12.07
C ARG A 119 7.95 18.76 -10.67
N LEU A 120 9.13 19.26 -10.30
CA LEU A 120 9.32 19.96 -9.04
C LEU A 120 8.51 21.26 -9.01
N ALA A 121 7.79 21.51 -7.92
CA ALA A 121 7.00 22.73 -7.75
C ALA A 121 7.84 24.01 -7.93
N SER A 122 9.11 24.02 -7.55
CA SER A 122 10.04 25.15 -7.74
C SER A 122 10.41 25.43 -9.19
N ARG A 123 10.06 24.54 -10.13
CA ARG A 123 10.34 24.65 -11.57
C ARG A 123 9.08 24.83 -12.39
N LEU A 124 7.93 24.92 -11.74
CA LEU A 124 6.63 25.07 -12.37
C LEU A 124 6.03 26.39 -11.93
N ASP A 125 5.45 27.13 -12.87
CA ASP A 125 4.65 28.31 -12.57
C ASP A 125 3.22 27.84 -12.28
N ILE A 126 2.97 27.45 -11.02
CA ILE A 126 1.69 26.91 -10.57
C ILE A 126 0.90 27.99 -9.85
N ASP A 127 -0.27 28.32 -10.39
CA ASP A 127 -1.30 29.00 -9.61
C ASP A 127 -1.99 27.99 -8.69
N TRP A 128 -1.67 28.06 -7.40
CA TRP A 128 -2.26 27.19 -6.37
C TRP A 128 -3.74 27.48 -6.09
N GLN A 129 -4.27 28.60 -6.59
CA GLN A 129 -5.69 28.92 -6.51
C GLN A 129 -6.50 28.35 -7.67
N ASP A 130 -5.85 27.86 -8.73
CA ASP A 130 -6.50 27.14 -9.83
C ASP A 130 -7.26 25.93 -9.27
N GLU A 131 -8.49 25.73 -9.71
CA GLU A 131 -9.35 24.59 -9.31
C GLU A 131 -8.66 23.23 -9.49
N LYS A 132 -7.72 23.12 -10.44
CA LYS A 132 -6.90 21.93 -10.64
C LYS A 132 -6.01 21.61 -9.43
N TRP A 133 -5.52 22.62 -8.72
CA TRP A 133 -4.49 22.48 -7.68
C TRP A 133 -5.00 22.79 -6.28
N LYS A 134 -5.97 23.71 -6.18
CA LYS A 134 -6.53 24.20 -4.91
C LYS A 134 -6.99 23.08 -3.98
N ASN A 135 -7.53 22.00 -4.55
CA ASN A 135 -8.02 20.83 -3.81
C ASN A 135 -7.19 19.56 -4.10
N ALA A 136 -5.98 19.70 -4.65
CA ALA A 136 -5.16 18.55 -4.98
C ALA A 136 -4.73 17.79 -3.72
N PRO A 137 -4.80 16.44 -3.72
CA PRO A 137 -4.37 15.65 -2.58
C PRO A 137 -2.85 15.77 -2.39
N VAL A 138 -2.43 16.02 -1.15
CA VAL A 138 -1.01 16.09 -0.77
C VAL A 138 -0.61 14.80 -0.06
N ILE A 139 0.44 14.15 -0.56
CA ILE A 139 1.01 12.95 0.06
C ILE A 139 2.26 13.36 0.83
N VAL A 140 2.30 13.04 2.12
CA VAL A 140 3.44 13.30 3.02
C VAL A 140 3.90 12.02 3.71
N PRO A 141 5.18 11.93 4.12
CA PRO A 141 5.74 10.68 4.63
C PRO A 141 5.28 10.30 6.04
N GLN A 142 4.80 11.25 6.85
CA GLN A 142 4.52 11.03 8.27
C GLN A 142 3.09 11.44 8.64
N ASN A 143 2.48 10.68 9.56
CA ASN A 143 1.14 10.98 10.07
C ASN A 143 1.07 12.36 10.73
N ALA A 144 2.06 12.75 11.54
CA ALA A 144 2.08 14.06 12.19
C ALA A 144 2.04 15.22 11.17
N MET A 145 2.76 15.10 10.05
CA MET A 145 2.72 16.09 8.96
C MET A 145 1.35 16.10 8.28
N LYS A 146 0.80 14.90 8.00
CA LYS A 146 -0.52 14.74 7.38
C LYS A 146 -1.61 15.35 8.27
N ASP A 147 -1.56 15.10 9.58
CA ASP A 147 -2.52 15.62 10.55
C ASP A 147 -2.42 17.15 10.65
N ALA A 148 -1.20 17.70 10.74
CA ALA A 148 -1.00 19.15 10.73
C ALA A 148 -1.54 19.83 9.45
N LEU A 149 -1.25 19.25 8.27
CA LEU A 149 -1.77 19.75 7.00
C LEU A 149 -3.29 19.65 6.92
N ASN A 150 -3.87 18.52 7.31
CA ASN A 150 -5.33 18.33 7.30
C ASN A 150 -6.04 19.29 8.24
N ILE A 151 -5.46 19.57 9.42
CA ILE A 151 -6.03 20.54 10.37
C ILE A 151 -6.07 21.93 9.73
N GLN A 152 -4.95 22.38 9.15
CA GLN A 152 -4.86 23.67 8.47
C GLN A 152 -5.86 23.75 7.29
N MET A 153 -5.85 22.75 6.41
CA MET A 153 -6.73 22.71 5.23
C MET A 153 -8.21 22.66 5.61
N ALA A 154 -8.59 21.94 6.67
CA ALA A 154 -9.97 21.88 7.13
C ALA A 154 -10.45 23.24 7.68
N GLN A 155 -9.59 23.97 8.39
CA GLN A 155 -9.88 25.31 8.88
C GLN A 155 -10.05 26.30 7.70
N ASP A 156 -9.11 26.30 6.76
CA ASP A 156 -9.15 27.17 5.59
C ASP A 156 -10.38 26.90 4.71
N PHE A 157 -10.77 25.62 4.56
CA PHE A 157 -11.98 25.22 3.87
C PHE A 157 -13.25 25.70 4.59
N ALA A 158 -13.32 25.57 5.92
CA ALA A 158 -14.46 26.03 6.71
C ALA A 158 -14.67 27.55 6.58
N VAL A 159 -13.58 28.33 6.68
CA VAL A 159 -13.61 29.79 6.51
C VAL A 159 -14.07 30.17 5.11
N SER A 160 -13.47 29.59 4.07
CA SER A 160 -13.79 29.94 2.68
C SER A 160 -15.20 29.49 2.24
N SER A 161 -15.73 28.43 2.84
CA SER A 161 -17.08 27.93 2.54
C SER A 161 -18.18 28.51 3.44
N GLY A 162 -17.82 29.29 4.48
CA GLY A 162 -18.76 29.81 5.47
C GLY A 162 -19.45 28.71 6.30
N ARG A 163 -18.81 27.54 6.43
CA ARG A 163 -19.37 26.37 7.13
C ARG A 163 -18.68 26.18 8.48
N PRO A 164 -19.40 25.72 9.52
CA PRO A 164 -18.78 25.41 10.79
C PRO A 164 -17.89 24.15 10.67
N LEU A 165 -16.75 24.15 11.38
CA LEU A 165 -15.89 22.98 11.54
C LEU A 165 -16.17 22.33 12.90
N HIS A 166 -16.49 21.04 12.88
CA HIS A 166 -16.73 20.24 14.08
C HIS A 166 -15.66 19.15 14.22
N TRP A 167 -15.10 19.01 15.42
CA TRP A 167 -14.14 17.97 15.74
C TRP A 167 -14.83 16.82 16.48
N TYR A 168 -14.62 15.60 15.97
CA TYR A 168 -15.04 14.37 16.63
C TYR A 168 -13.80 13.56 16.92
N TYR A 169 -13.58 13.25 18.19
CA TYR A 169 -12.48 12.42 18.63
C TYR A 169 -13.02 11.00 18.83
N ALA A 170 -12.32 10.01 18.29
CA ALA A 170 -12.58 8.63 18.67
C ALA A 170 -12.18 8.47 20.14
N THR A 171 -13.09 7.95 20.96
CA THR A 171 -12.73 7.35 22.24
C THR A 171 -12.29 5.93 21.97
N ASP A 172 -10.98 5.72 21.97
CA ASP A 172 -10.35 4.40 21.92
C ASP A 172 -10.53 3.64 23.24
#